data_AF-A0A7C7V6E7-F1
#
_entry.id   AF-A0A7C7V6E7-F1
#
_cell.length_a   1.000
_cell.length_b   1.000
_cell.length_c   1.000
_cell.angle_alpha   90.00
_cell.angle_beta   90.00
_cell.angle_gamma   90.00
#
_symmetry.space_group_name_H-M   'P 1'
#
loop_
_entity.id
_entity.type
_entity.pdbx_description
1 polymer ?
#
loop_
_entity_poly.entity_id
_entity_poly.type
_entity_poly.pdbx_seq_one_letter_code
_entity_poly.pdbx_strand_id
1 'polypeptide(L)'
;MNTVVLVQVEPQWAVPWTAPQDYRFDPRDPARGLQLGSDGRFLAGFADGSARLLRGDLRPELLLRLFRKSDGQRIDWKTIQ
;
A
#
# COMPACT_ATOMS: atom_id res chain seq x y z
N MET A 1 -0.51 -12.21 -11.21
CA MET A 1 -1.54 -11.39 -10.52
C MET A 1 -0.89 -11.04 -9.21
N ASN A 2 -0.66 -9.77 -8.94
CA ASN A 2 0.25 -9.38 -7.86
C ASN A 2 -0.54 -8.65 -6.79
N THR A 3 -0.49 -9.18 -5.58
CA THR A 3 -1.14 -8.62 -4.38
C THR A 3 -0.05 -8.00 -3.52
N VAL A 4 -0.32 -6.82 -2.96
CA VAL A 4 0.56 -6.17 -1.99
C VAL A 4 0.41 -6.86 -0.64
N VAL A 5 1.53 -7.21 -0.03
CA VAL A 5 1.57 -7.89 1.28
C VAL A 5 2.21 -7.02 2.37
N LEU A 6 2.97 -6.00 1.97
CA LEU A 6 3.63 -5.07 2.86
C LEU A 6 3.64 -3.68 2.23
N VAL A 7 3.41 -2.65 3.05
CA VAL A 7 3.55 -1.25 2.65
C VAL A 7 4.38 -0.51 3.69
N GLN A 8 5.16 0.46 3.23
CA GLN A 8 5.78 1.44 4.10
C GLN A 8 4.74 2.51 4.46
N VAL A 9 4.70 2.91 5.74
CA VAL A 9 3.85 3.98 6.26
C VAL A 9 4.70 5.04 6.95
N GLU A 10 4.18 6.25 7.10
CA GLU A 10 4.82 7.30 7.90
C GLU A 10 5.02 6.85 9.35
N PRO A 11 6.03 7.39 10.07
CA PRO A 11 6.37 6.95 11.42
C PRO A 11 5.23 7.02 12.44
N GLN A 12 4.32 8.00 12.31
CA GLN A 12 3.16 8.17 13.19
C GLN A 12 2.10 7.07 13.04
N TRP A 13 2.08 6.38 11.89
CA TRP A 13 1.18 5.27 11.56
C TRP A 13 1.87 3.91 11.73
N ALA A 14 3.19 3.90 11.91
CA ALA A 14 3.96 2.69 12.12
C ALA A 14 3.66 2.11 13.51
N VAL A 15 3.29 0.83 13.52
CA VAL A 15 3.19 0.06 14.76
C VAL A 15 4.55 -0.59 15.04
N PRO A 16 5.17 -0.35 16.20
CA PRO A 16 6.38 -1.08 16.58
C PRO A 16 6.11 -2.58 16.63
N TRP A 17 6.97 -3.37 16.00
CA TRP A 17 6.85 -4.83 15.93
C TRP A 17 6.73 -5.52 17.31
N THR A 18 7.29 -4.93 18.35
CA THR A 18 7.28 -5.48 19.73
C THR A 18 6.05 -5.11 20.53
N ALA A 19 5.16 -4.27 20.00
CA ALA A 19 4.06 -3.70 20.76
C ALA A 19 2.73 -4.41 20.42
N PRO A 20 1.82 -4.59 21.40
CA PRO A 20 0.58 -5.33 21.22
C PRO A 20 -0.50 -4.52 20.47
N GLN A 21 -0.12 -3.51 19.67
CA GLN A 21 -1.06 -2.70 18.91
C GLN A 21 -1.15 -3.19 17.47
N ASP A 22 -2.34 -3.07 16.87
CA ASP A 22 -2.55 -3.38 15.47
C ASP A 22 -2.62 -2.10 14.63
N TYR A 23 -2.17 -2.21 13.38
CA TYR A 23 -2.39 -1.16 12.39
C TYR A 23 -3.88 -1.09 12.02
N ARG A 24 -4.50 0.08 12.20
CA ARG A 24 -5.91 0.30 11.86
C ARG A 24 -6.07 0.75 10.42
N PHE A 25 -6.24 -0.21 9.52
CA PHE A 25 -6.58 0.05 8.13
C PHE A 25 -8.01 0.60 7.99
N ASP A 26 -8.18 1.79 7.39
CA ASP A 26 -9.50 2.33 7.00
C ASP A 26 -9.72 2.13 5.48
N PRO A 27 -10.63 1.24 5.05
CA PRO A 27 -10.87 1.01 3.63
C PRO A 27 -11.48 2.23 2.91
N ARG A 28 -12.01 3.23 3.63
CA ARG A 28 -12.52 4.47 3.03
C ARG A 28 -11.41 5.46 2.70
N ASP A 29 -10.25 5.29 3.34
CA ASP A 29 -9.04 6.08 3.10
C ASP A 29 -7.80 5.16 3.07
N PRO A 30 -7.67 4.32 2.02
CA PRO A 30 -6.62 3.32 1.93
C PRO A 30 -5.22 3.94 1.72
N ALA A 31 -5.14 5.23 1.36
CA ALA A 31 -3.90 5.95 1.15
C ALA A 31 -3.33 6.57 2.44
N ARG A 32 -4.12 6.57 3.52
CA ARG A 32 -3.77 7.21 4.78
C ARG A 32 -2.42 6.74 5.29
N GLY A 33 -1.49 7.69 5.45
CA GLY A 33 -0.16 7.43 5.98
C GLY A 33 0.79 6.71 5.01
N LEU A 34 0.42 6.49 3.74
CA LEU A 34 1.32 5.89 2.74
C LEU A 34 2.24 6.93 2.08
N GLN A 35 1.87 8.20 2.02
CA GLN A 35 2.69 9.21 1.33
C GLN A 35 4.01 9.46 2.08
N LEU A 36 5.12 8.96 1.54
CA LEU A 36 6.44 9.12 2.14
C LEU A 36 7.27 10.07 1.29
N GLY A 37 8.01 10.96 1.95
CA GLY A 37 8.95 11.86 1.29
C GLY A 37 8.31 12.99 0.49
N SER A 38 9.15 13.81 -0.16
CA SER A 38 8.73 14.99 -0.93
C SER A 38 8.12 14.66 -2.30
N ASP A 39 8.28 13.42 -2.77
CA ASP A 39 7.77 12.93 -4.05
C ASP A 39 6.43 12.19 -3.92
N GLY A 40 5.92 12.03 -2.69
CA GLY A 40 4.59 11.46 -2.42
C GLY A 40 4.45 9.98 -2.81
N ARG A 41 5.56 9.23 -2.86
CA ARG A 41 5.60 7.81 -3.23
C ARG A 41 5.75 6.92 -2.00
N PHE A 42 5.55 5.62 -2.16
CA PHE A 42 5.71 4.64 -1.08
C PHE A 42 6.26 3.32 -1.58
N LEU A 43 6.96 2.60 -0.71
CA LEU A 43 7.47 1.27 -1.01
C LEU A 43 6.39 0.21 -0.73
N ALA A 44 6.11 -0.63 -1.71
CA ALA A 44 5.21 -1.75 -1.60
C ALA A 44 5.93 -3.07 -1.90
N GLY A 45 5.78 -4.04 -1.00
CA GLY A 45 6.21 -5.43 -1.18
C GLY A 45 5.06 -6.29 -1.70
N PHE A 46 5.33 -7.08 -2.74
CA PHE A 46 4.35 -7.93 -3.39
C PHE A 46 4.53 -9.41 -3.01
N ALA A 47 3.45 -10.18 -3.13
CA ALA A 47 3.45 -11.61 -2.85
C ALA A 47 4.39 -12.43 -3.76
N ASP A 48 4.86 -11.87 -4.86
CA ASP A 48 5.86 -12.48 -5.75
C ASP A 48 7.31 -12.21 -5.31
N GLY A 49 7.50 -11.57 -4.16
CA GLY A 49 8.82 -11.20 -3.61
C GLY A 49 9.41 -9.92 -4.20
N SER A 50 8.76 -9.28 -5.17
CA SER A 50 9.22 -8.00 -5.70
C SER A 50 8.85 -6.83 -4.80
N ALA A 51 9.71 -5.80 -4.76
CA ALA A 51 9.42 -4.52 -4.11
C ALA A 51 9.39 -3.42 -5.17
N ARG A 52 8.41 -2.50 -5.10
CA ARG A 52 8.26 -1.41 -6.05
C ARG A 52 7.86 -0.11 -5.35
N LEU A 53 8.36 1.01 -5.87
CA LEU A 53 7.87 2.34 -5.53
C LEU A 53 6.57 2.60 -6.28
N LEU A 54 5.53 2.98 -5.54
CA LEU A 54 4.21 3.31 -6.07
C LEU A 54 3.87 4.75 -5.73
N ARG A 55 3.01 5.37 -6.54
CA ARG A 55 2.45 6.69 -6.26
C ARG A 55 1.49 6.63 -5.06
N GLY A 56 1.55 7.61 -4.16
CA GLY A 56 0.65 7.72 -3.01
C GLY A 56 -0.63 8.53 -3.29
N ASP A 57 -0.78 9.11 -4.49
CA ASP A 57 -1.96 9.84 -4.96
C ASP A 57 -2.90 8.99 -5.83
N LEU A 58 -2.77 7.67 -5.75
CA LEU A 58 -3.62 6.74 -6.50
C LEU A 58 -5.07 6.82 -6.03
N ARG A 59 -5.99 6.59 -6.97
CA ARG A 59 -7.42 6.48 -6.67
C ARG A 59 -7.66 5.42 -5.59
N PRO A 60 -8.47 5.71 -4.55
CA PRO A 60 -8.74 4.77 -3.45
C PRO A 60 -9.16 3.38 -3.92
N GLU A 61 -9.98 3.30 -4.97
CA GLU A 61 -10.46 2.02 -5.52
C GLU A 61 -9.31 1.18 -6.10
N LEU A 62 -8.28 1.83 -6.64
CA LEU A 62 -7.12 1.14 -7.21
C LEU A 62 -6.20 0.61 -6.11
N LEU A 63 -6.00 1.39 -5.04
CA LEU A 63 -5.28 0.93 -3.84
C LEU A 63 -5.98 -0.24 -3.16
N LEU A 64 -7.31 -0.17 -3.03
CA LEU A 64 -8.10 -1.27 -2.47
C LEU A 64 -7.96 -2.58 -3.27
N ARG A 65 -7.90 -2.50 -4.60
CA ARG A 65 -7.65 -3.69 -5.44
C ARG A 65 -6.26 -4.29 -5.18
N LEU A 66 -5.25 -3.46 -4.95
CA LEU A 66 -3.90 -3.93 -4.62
C LEU A 66 -3.83 -4.65 -3.26
N PHE A 67 -4.63 -4.21 -2.29
CA PHE A 67 -4.66 -4.76 -0.93
C PHE A 67 -5.61 -5.95 -0.77
N ARG A 68 -6.60 -6.10 -1.64
CA ARG A 68 -7.52 -7.24 -1.61
C ARG A 68 -6.86 -8.47 -2.24
N LYS A 69 -6.76 -9.53 -1.45
CA LYS A 69 -6.26 -10.82 -1.90
C LYS A 69 -7.20 -11.41 -2.95
N SER A 70 -6.66 -11.75 -4.13
CA SER A 70 -7.34 -12.54 -5.16
C SER A 70 -8.68 -11.96 -5.63
N ASP A 71 -8.76 -10.64 -5.82
CA ASP A 71 -10.00 -9.93 -6.17
C ASP A 71 -10.46 -10.11 -7.64
N GLY A 72 -9.70 -10.84 -8.46
CA GLY A 72 -10.02 -11.07 -9.87
C GLY A 72 -9.72 -9.86 -10.79
N GLN A 73 -9.29 -8.72 -10.25
CA GLN A 73 -9.08 -7.49 -11.00
C GLN A 73 -7.61 -7.31 -11.38
N ARG A 74 -7.32 -7.25 -12.69
CA ARG A 74 -5.96 -6.92 -13.16
C ARG A 74 -5.69 -5.42 -13.02
N ILE A 75 -4.50 -5.09 -12.53
CA ILE A 75 -3.99 -3.71 -12.42
C ILE A 75 -3.13 -3.40 -13.66
N ASP A 76 -3.33 -2.22 -14.26
CA ASP A 76 -2.42 -1.68 -15.27
C ASP A 76 -1.24 -0.98 -14.58
N TRP A 77 -0.04 -1.53 -14.76
CA TRP A 77 1.19 -1.04 -14.14
C TRP A 77 1.60 0.35 -14.60
N LYS A 78 1.23 0.78 -15.81
CA LYS A 78 1.52 2.13 -16.31
C LYS A 78 0.82 3.23 -15.51
N THR A 79 -0.22 2.87 -14.77
CA THR A 79 -1.04 3.82 -14.02
C THR A 79 -0.59 3.99 -12.56
N ILE A 80 0.29 3.10 -12.06
CA ILE A 80 0.67 3.04 -10.63
C ILE A 80 2.16 3.31 -10.35
N GLN A 81 3.00 3.31 -11.39
CA GLN A 81 4.43 3.68 -11.30
C GLN A 81 4.67 5.16 -11.56
#